data_AF-A0A818JYV7-F1
#
_entry.id   AF-A0A818JYV7-F1
#
_cell.length_a   1.000
_cell.length_b   1.000
_cell.length_c   1.000
_cell.angle_alpha   90.00
_cell.angle_beta   90.00
_cell.angle_gamma   90.00
#
_symmetry.space_group_name_H-M   'P 1'
#
loop_
_entity.id
_entity.type
_entity.pdbx_description
1 polymer ?
#
loop_
_entity_poly.entity_id
_entity_poly.type
_entity_poly.pdbx_seq_one_letter_code
_entity_poly.pdbx_strand_id
1 'polypeptide(L)'
;MQDTAPVQCLRTRLSTGNTKTDDNGLTNTGNEKFVLENRGTANVAMLLNVNEFEFYLSGTGNSRFWGQVREEAMFETKGVGDVNAMNLLTKQVSVYSAGVSTVRVAATDDVQIEVTGVSTIYYRLPAGKKPSKEISTGLGQIIHVS
;
A
#
# COMPACT_ATOMS: atom_id res chain seq x y z
N MET A 1 -12.76 -32.84 0.40
CA MET A 1 -12.04 -32.28 -0.76
C MET A 1 -12.49 -30.83 -0.88
N GLN A 2 -11.70 -29.89 -0.37
CA GLN A 2 -11.92 -28.47 -0.64
C GLN A 2 -11.07 -28.13 -1.87
N ASP A 3 -11.76 -27.86 -2.96
CA ASP A 3 -11.18 -27.37 -4.19
C ASP A 3 -10.84 -25.90 -3.97
N THR A 4 -9.58 -25.61 -3.63
CA THR A 4 -9.06 -24.25 -3.56
C THR A 4 -8.93 -23.76 -5.00
N ALA A 5 -9.90 -22.97 -5.45
CA ALA A 5 -9.82 -22.25 -6.71
C ALA A 5 -8.49 -21.45 -6.77
N PRO A 6 -7.83 -21.37 -7.94
CA PRO A 6 -6.58 -20.64 -8.06
C PRO A 6 -6.83 -19.16 -7.74
N VAL A 7 -6.12 -18.63 -6.74
CA VAL A 7 -6.07 -17.19 -6.51
C VAL A 7 -5.38 -16.58 -7.73
N GLN A 8 -6.16 -16.05 -8.67
CA GLN A 8 -5.61 -15.32 -9.81
C GLN A 8 -4.91 -14.06 -9.26
N CYS A 9 -3.67 -13.85 -9.69
CA CYS A 9 -2.81 -12.76 -9.27
C CYS A 9 -2.60 -11.84 -10.47
N LEU A 10 -3.13 -10.62 -10.43
CA LEU A 10 -2.90 -9.64 -11.48
C LEU A 10 -1.64 -8.84 -11.15
N ARG A 11 -0.61 -8.92 -12.00
CA ARG A 11 0.72 -8.30 -11.77
C ARG A 11 1.04 -7.25 -12.83
N THR A 12 1.41 -6.05 -12.39
CA THR A 12 1.90 -4.96 -13.26
C THR A 12 3.28 -4.49 -12.82
N ARG A 13 4.19 -4.25 -13.77
CA ARG A 13 5.54 -3.76 -13.52
C ARG A 13 5.82 -2.47 -14.29
N LEU A 14 6.30 -1.44 -13.60
CA LEU A 14 6.64 -0.14 -14.18
C LEU A 14 8.16 0.04 -14.19
N SER A 15 8.69 0.36 -15.38
CA SER A 15 10.11 0.69 -15.60
C SER A 15 10.31 2.20 -15.77
N THR A 16 9.55 2.83 -16.65
CA THR A 16 9.48 4.30 -16.78
C THR A 16 8.07 4.70 -17.21
N GLY A 17 7.67 5.93 -16.90
CA GLY A 17 6.37 6.49 -17.29
C GLY A 17 5.32 6.45 -16.17
N ASN A 18 4.31 7.30 -16.28
CA ASN A 18 3.28 7.43 -15.25
C ASN A 18 2.10 6.48 -15.54
N THR A 19 1.52 5.91 -14.49
CA THR A 19 0.30 5.11 -14.58
C THR A 19 -0.83 5.83 -13.88
N LYS A 20 -1.94 6.02 -14.59
CA LYS A 20 -3.17 6.59 -14.04
C LYS A 20 -4.35 5.72 -14.45
N THR A 21 -5.21 5.32 -13.51
CA THR A 21 -6.51 4.74 -13.88
C THR A 21 -7.48 5.84 -14.30
N ASP A 22 -8.42 5.49 -15.16
CA ASP A 22 -9.59 6.34 -15.44
C ASP A 22 -10.54 6.38 -14.22
N ASP A 23 -11.71 7.00 -14.41
CA ASP A 23 -12.73 7.14 -13.36
C ASP A 23 -13.42 5.82 -12.99
N ASN A 24 -13.30 4.78 -13.82
CA ASN A 24 -13.83 3.44 -13.54
C ASN A 24 -12.90 2.64 -12.62
N GLY A 25 -11.61 3.00 -12.63
CA GLY A 25 -10.60 2.38 -11.78
C GLY A 25 -10.25 0.95 -12.19
N LEU A 26 -9.36 0.34 -11.41
CA LEU A 26 -9.09 -1.08 -11.50
C LEU A 26 -10.03 -1.82 -10.55
N THR A 27 -11.03 -2.48 -11.11
CA THR A 27 -11.94 -3.34 -10.36
C THR A 27 -11.56 -4.80 -10.54
N ASN A 28 -11.40 -5.51 -9.43
CA ASN A 28 -11.33 -6.96 -9.40
C ASN A 28 -12.43 -7.49 -8.49
N THR A 29 -13.45 -8.09 -9.12
CA THR A 29 -14.60 -8.71 -8.43
C THR A 29 -14.31 -10.15 -7.99
N GLY A 30 -13.19 -10.75 -8.43
CA GLY A 30 -12.68 -11.98 -7.85
C GLY A 30 -12.03 -11.72 -6.50
N ASN A 31 -11.89 -12.77 -5.68
CA ASN A 31 -11.10 -12.75 -4.43
C ASN A 31 -9.59 -12.75 -4.73
N GLU A 32 -9.19 -11.97 -5.72
CA GLU A 32 -7.89 -11.99 -6.34
C GLU A 32 -7.00 -10.88 -5.77
N LYS A 33 -5.71 -11.17 -5.78
CA LYS A 33 -4.67 -10.25 -5.33
C LYS A 33 -4.17 -9.42 -6.50
N PHE A 34 -4.19 -8.10 -6.35
CA PHE A 34 -3.54 -7.18 -7.28
C PHE A 34 -2.16 -6.80 -6.77
N VAL A 35 -1.14 -6.95 -7.61
CA VAL A 35 0.24 -6.64 -7.28
C VAL A 35 0.79 -5.63 -8.28
N LEU A 36 1.29 -4.50 -7.76
CA LEU A 36 1.92 -3.46 -8.54
C LEU A 36 3.37 -3.24 -8.08
N GLU A 37 4.30 -3.32 -9.02
CA GLU A 37 5.71 -3.07 -8.78
C GLU A 37 6.18 -1.84 -9.57
N ASN A 38 6.68 -0.82 -8.87
CA ASN A 38 7.33 0.34 -9.44
C ASN A 38 8.85 0.24 -9.21
N ARG A 39 9.58 -0.18 -10.25
CA ARG A 39 11.02 -0.48 -10.16
C ARG A 39 11.93 0.58 -10.76
N GLY A 40 11.40 1.49 -11.57
CA GLY A 40 12.19 2.59 -12.14
C GLY A 40 11.60 3.96 -11.79
N THR A 41 11.48 4.87 -12.74
CA THR A 41 11.06 6.25 -12.45
C THR A 41 9.64 6.51 -12.95
N ALA A 42 8.67 6.44 -12.05
CA ALA A 42 7.25 6.46 -12.40
C ALA A 42 6.38 7.00 -11.26
N ASN A 43 5.36 7.78 -11.60
CA ASN A 43 4.27 8.11 -10.67
C ASN A 43 3.05 7.23 -10.93
N VAL A 44 2.31 6.92 -9.87
CA VAL A 44 1.12 6.06 -9.91
C VAL A 44 -0.06 6.79 -9.30
N ALA A 45 -1.21 6.76 -9.97
CA ALA A 45 -2.48 7.24 -9.43
C ALA A 45 -3.60 6.27 -9.79
N MET A 46 -4.06 5.46 -8.83
CA MET A 46 -5.06 4.42 -9.12
C MET A 46 -6.25 4.43 -8.17
N LEU A 47 -7.45 4.40 -8.76
CA LEU A 47 -8.68 3.97 -8.11
C LEU A 47 -8.68 2.43 -8.08
N LEU A 48 -8.85 1.84 -6.90
CA LEU A 48 -8.87 0.40 -6.69
C LEU A 48 -10.21 -0.06 -6.12
N ASN A 49 -10.69 -1.21 -6.59
CA ASN A 49 -11.78 -1.97 -5.98
C ASN A 49 -11.45 -3.46 -6.05
N VAL A 50 -10.59 -3.92 -5.15
CA VAL A 50 -9.96 -5.26 -5.19
C VAL A 50 -10.07 -5.96 -3.83
N ASN A 51 -9.77 -7.25 -3.76
CA ASN A 51 -9.78 -7.98 -2.50
C ASN A 51 -8.52 -7.74 -1.67
N GLU A 52 -7.36 -7.95 -2.30
CA GLU A 52 -6.03 -7.75 -1.71
C GLU A 52 -5.17 -6.89 -2.65
N PHE A 53 -4.30 -6.07 -2.07
CA PHE A 53 -3.40 -5.20 -2.82
C PHE A 53 -1.98 -5.25 -2.27
N GLU A 54 -1.00 -5.42 -3.15
CA GLU A 54 0.41 -5.29 -2.80
C GLU A 54 1.08 -4.25 -3.70
N PHE A 55 1.75 -3.28 -3.08
CA PHE A 55 2.52 -2.26 -3.77
C PHE A 55 3.99 -2.32 -3.37
N TYR A 56 4.86 -2.40 -4.37
CA TYR A 56 6.30 -2.41 -4.19
C TYR A 56 6.93 -1.20 -4.89
N LEU A 57 7.58 -0.31 -4.15
CA LEU A 57 8.39 0.78 -4.68
C LEU A 57 9.87 0.49 -4.44
N SER A 58 10.60 0.11 -5.49
CA SER A 58 12.07 -0.02 -5.44
C SER A 58 12.79 1.03 -6.28
N GLY A 59 12.07 1.76 -7.12
CA GLY A 59 12.60 2.85 -7.96
C GLY A 59 12.43 4.23 -7.32
N THR A 60 12.04 5.22 -8.13
CA THR A 60 11.74 6.58 -7.68
C THR A 60 10.39 7.04 -8.19
N GLY A 61 9.58 7.63 -7.31
CA GLY A 61 8.35 8.31 -7.71
C GLY A 61 7.24 8.24 -6.68
N ASN A 62 6.17 8.96 -6.96
CA ASN A 62 5.06 9.14 -6.03
C ASN A 62 3.85 8.32 -6.44
N SER A 63 3.17 7.74 -5.46
CA SER A 63 2.04 6.86 -5.67
C SER A 63 0.84 7.30 -4.85
N ARG A 64 -0.33 7.35 -5.48
CA ARG A 64 -1.61 7.68 -4.85
C ARG A 64 -2.63 6.59 -5.13
N PHE A 65 -3.24 6.08 -4.07
CA PHE A 65 -4.28 5.05 -4.15
C PHE A 65 -5.54 5.51 -3.42
N TRP A 66 -6.70 5.25 -4.02
CA TRP A 66 -8.01 5.52 -3.41
C TRP A 66 -9.03 4.44 -3.81
N GLY A 67 -10.16 4.39 -3.12
CA GLY A 67 -11.20 3.37 -3.35
C GLY A 67 -11.25 2.35 -2.21
N GLN A 68 -11.31 1.06 -2.53
CA GLN A 68 -11.50 -0.02 -1.56
C GLN A 68 -10.58 -1.23 -1.83
N VAL A 69 -9.96 -1.73 -0.76
CA VAL A 69 -9.31 -3.04 -0.68
C VAL A 69 -9.99 -3.81 0.44
N ARG A 70 -10.66 -4.93 0.13
CA ARG A 70 -11.63 -5.55 1.06
C ARG A 70 -10.97 -6.19 2.28
N GLU A 71 -9.78 -6.76 2.13
CA GLU A 71 -9.11 -7.51 3.20
C GLU A 71 -7.78 -6.87 3.62
N GLU A 72 -6.75 -6.93 2.78
CA GLU A 72 -5.40 -6.48 3.15
C GLU A 72 -4.73 -5.66 2.05
N ALA A 73 -4.09 -4.56 2.46
CA ALA A 73 -3.18 -3.81 1.60
C ALA A 73 -1.76 -3.81 2.21
N MET A 74 -0.78 -4.20 1.41
CA MET A 74 0.63 -4.19 1.78
C MET A 74 1.40 -3.16 0.96
N PHE A 75 2.20 -2.35 1.63
CA PHE A 75 3.07 -1.34 1.03
C PHE A 75 4.51 -1.59 1.42
N GLU A 76 5.35 -1.91 0.44
CA GLU A 76 6.79 -2.08 0.60
C GLU A 76 7.54 -0.97 -0.14
N THR A 77 8.27 -0.14 0.58
CA THR A 77 9.05 0.98 0.00
C THR A 77 10.54 0.82 0.32
N LYS A 78 11.31 0.42 -0.70
CA LYS A 78 12.78 0.32 -0.67
C LYS A 78 13.46 1.43 -1.48
N GLY A 79 12.70 2.08 -2.36
CA GLY A 79 13.16 3.18 -3.21
C GLY A 79 13.00 4.57 -2.57
N VAL A 80 12.79 5.57 -3.42
CA VAL A 80 12.60 6.98 -3.01
C VAL A 80 11.26 7.51 -3.49
N GLY A 81 10.48 8.10 -2.59
CA GLY A 81 9.24 8.80 -2.97
C GLY A 81 8.10 8.62 -1.99
N ASP A 82 6.97 9.22 -2.30
CA ASP A 82 5.81 9.26 -1.41
C ASP A 82 4.73 8.27 -1.82
N VAL A 83 4.11 7.63 -0.83
CA VAL A 83 2.94 6.78 -1.01
C VAL A 83 1.77 7.34 -0.22
N ASN A 84 0.67 7.67 -0.89
CA ASN A 84 -0.55 8.17 -0.26
C ASN A 84 -1.74 7.25 -0.55
N ALA A 85 -2.13 6.50 0.46
CA ALA A 85 -3.29 5.61 0.48
C ALA A 85 -4.27 5.96 1.61
N MET A 86 -4.27 7.22 2.10
CA MET A 86 -5.20 7.65 3.17
C MET A 86 -6.68 7.56 2.78
N ASN A 87 -6.96 7.60 1.47
CA ASN A 87 -8.30 7.50 0.89
C ASN A 87 -8.60 6.09 0.35
N LEU A 88 -7.82 5.09 0.74
CA LEU A 88 -8.04 3.69 0.38
C LEU A 88 -8.67 2.97 1.58
N LEU A 89 -9.97 2.67 1.48
CA LEU A 89 -10.69 1.94 2.52
C LEU A 89 -10.19 0.49 2.59
N THR A 90 -9.54 0.13 3.69
CA THR A 90 -8.92 -1.20 3.88
C THR A 90 -9.11 -1.68 5.31
N LYS A 91 -9.32 -2.98 5.53
CA LYS A 91 -9.40 -3.53 6.90
C LYS A 91 -8.04 -3.60 7.57
N GLN A 92 -7.07 -4.23 6.92
CA GLN A 92 -5.73 -4.44 7.44
C GLN A 92 -4.69 -3.78 6.53
N VAL A 93 -3.73 -3.08 7.11
CA VAL A 93 -2.63 -2.49 6.35
C VAL A 93 -1.28 -2.89 6.93
N SER A 94 -0.40 -3.37 6.05
CA SER A 94 0.98 -3.72 6.37
C SER A 94 1.92 -2.75 5.64
N VAL A 95 2.81 -2.08 6.37
CA VAL A 95 3.80 -1.15 5.82
C VAL A 95 5.21 -1.60 6.21
N TYR A 96 6.05 -1.80 5.20
CA TYR A 96 7.48 -1.99 5.37
C TYR A 96 8.24 -0.91 4.60
N SER A 97 9.05 -0.12 5.29
CA SER A 97 9.83 0.95 4.68
C SER A 97 11.31 0.91 5.05
N ALA A 98 12.15 0.65 4.05
CA ALA A 98 13.61 0.61 4.16
C ALA A 98 14.30 1.70 3.33
N GLY A 99 13.55 2.40 2.48
CA GLY A 99 14.07 3.47 1.62
C GLY A 99 13.97 4.87 2.24
N VAL A 100 13.81 5.86 1.36
CA VAL A 100 13.59 7.27 1.73
C VAL A 100 12.21 7.69 1.25
N SER A 101 11.22 7.70 2.15
CA SER A 101 9.82 7.83 1.75
C SER A 101 8.94 8.49 2.79
N THR A 102 7.84 9.09 2.32
CA THR A 102 6.69 9.35 3.20
C THR A 102 5.54 8.43 2.83
N VAL A 103 5.06 7.63 3.76
CA VAL A 103 3.92 6.72 3.53
C VAL A 103 2.74 7.17 4.37
N ARG A 104 1.55 7.27 3.77
CA ARG A 104 0.32 7.65 4.46
C ARG A 104 -0.74 6.60 4.20
N VAL A 105 -1.21 5.93 5.24
CA VAL A 105 -2.19 4.83 5.16
C VAL A 105 -3.32 4.97 6.17
N ALA A 106 -4.48 4.41 5.86
CA ALA A 106 -5.58 4.27 6.80
C ALA A 106 -6.09 2.83 6.77
N ALA A 107 -6.46 2.30 7.93
CA ALA A 107 -7.11 1.01 8.05
C ALA A 107 -8.34 1.09 8.96
N THR A 108 -9.25 0.13 8.89
CA THR A 108 -10.41 0.07 9.80
C THR A 108 -10.20 -0.89 10.97
N ASP A 109 -9.31 -1.88 10.83
CA ASP A 109 -9.10 -2.93 11.82
C ASP A 109 -7.70 -2.94 12.41
N ASP A 110 -6.67 -3.05 11.58
CA ASP A 110 -5.30 -3.17 12.06
C ASP A 110 -4.30 -2.50 11.13
N VAL A 111 -3.19 -2.06 11.72
CA VAL A 111 -2.03 -1.54 11.02
C VAL A 111 -0.77 -2.20 11.60
N GLN A 112 0.09 -2.70 10.72
CA GLN A 112 1.42 -3.21 11.05
C GLN A 112 2.47 -2.36 10.35
N ILE A 113 3.45 -1.83 11.09
CA ILE A 113 4.45 -0.91 10.56
C ILE A 113 5.84 -1.35 10.97
N GLU A 114 6.73 -1.43 9.99
CA GLU A 114 8.15 -1.63 10.19
C GLU A 114 8.96 -0.62 9.36
N VAL A 115 9.81 0.16 10.03
CA VAL A 115 10.64 1.20 9.42
C VAL A 115 12.09 1.01 9.79
N THR A 116 12.92 0.77 8.77
CA THR A 116 14.38 0.60 8.92
C THR A 116 15.16 1.69 8.19
N GLY A 117 14.53 2.40 7.25
CA GLY A 117 15.13 3.47 6.45
C GLY A 117 14.99 4.87 7.05
N VAL A 118 15.01 5.87 6.17
CA VAL A 118 14.75 7.29 6.49
C VAL A 118 13.36 7.65 5.99
N SER A 119 12.35 7.20 6.72
CA SER A 119 10.96 7.33 6.26
C SER A 119 10.01 7.79 7.35
N THR A 120 9.03 8.60 6.98
CA THR A 120 7.94 9.00 7.89
C THR A 120 6.66 8.30 7.48
N ILE A 121 6.10 7.52 8.40
CA ILE A 121 4.86 6.78 8.19
C ILE A 121 3.76 7.46 8.98
N TYR A 122 2.76 7.99 8.28
CA TYR A 122 1.52 8.46 8.87
C TYR A 122 0.47 7.36 8.77
N TYR A 123 -0.17 7.03 9.88
CA TYR A 123 -1.24 6.04 9.88
C TYR A 123 -2.48 6.55 10.58
N ARG A 124 -3.65 6.09 10.14
CA ARG A 124 -4.94 6.32 10.80
C ARG A 124 -5.63 5.01 11.12
N LEU A 125 -6.13 4.90 12.34
CA LEU A 125 -7.03 3.85 12.80
C LEU A 125 -8.27 4.48 13.46
N PRO A 126 -9.42 3.79 13.49
CA PRO A 126 -10.58 4.25 14.25
C PRO A 126 -10.26 4.42 15.73
N ALA A 127 -10.98 5.34 16.38
CA ALA A 127 -10.82 5.61 17.80
C ALA A 127 -10.91 4.32 18.65
N GLY A 128 -9.96 4.15 19.57
CA GLY A 128 -9.87 2.99 20.45
C GLY A 128 -9.08 1.80 19.88
N LYS A 129 -8.72 1.81 18.58
CA LYS A 129 -7.81 0.81 18.00
C LYS A 129 -6.36 1.27 18.08
N LYS A 130 -5.45 0.30 18.10
CA LYS A 130 -4.00 0.51 18.12
C LYS A 130 -3.35 -0.45 17.12
N PRO A 131 -2.21 -0.08 16.51
CA PRO A 131 -1.45 -0.99 15.67
C PRO A 131 -1.08 -2.27 16.42
N SER A 132 -1.17 -3.42 15.76
CA SER A 132 -0.70 -4.69 16.30
C SER A 132 0.83 -4.82 16.27
N LYS A 133 1.52 -4.05 15.42
CA LYS A 133 2.98 -4.01 15.32
C LYS A 133 3.48 -2.61 14.93
N GLU A 134 4.43 -2.08 15.71
CA GLU A 134 5.18 -0.87 15.38
C GLU A 134 6.66 -1.09 15.69
N ILE A 135 7.49 -1.13 14.64
CA ILE A 135 8.94 -1.25 14.77
C ILE A 135 9.59 -0.09 14.01
N SER A 136 10.44 0.68 14.69
CA SER A 136 11.32 1.65 14.05
C SER A 136 12.75 1.43 14.53
N THR A 137 13.63 1.01 13.63
CA THR A 137 15.05 0.78 13.91
C THR A 137 15.97 1.69 13.08
N GLY A 138 15.41 2.49 12.17
CA GLY A 138 16.12 3.49 11.37
C GLY A 138 15.98 4.92 11.91
N LEU A 139 16.21 5.90 11.04
CA LEU A 139 15.96 7.33 11.31
C LEU A 139 14.51 7.74 11.03
N GLY A 140 13.65 6.77 10.74
CA GLY A 140 12.26 7.00 10.42
C GLY A 140 11.37 7.27 11.63
N GLN A 141 10.20 7.87 11.36
CA GLN A 141 9.20 8.20 12.35
C GLN A 141 7.87 7.52 12.01
N ILE A 142 7.13 7.12 13.03
CA ILE A 142 5.77 6.59 12.91
C ILE A 142 4.85 7.57 13.66
N ILE A 143 3.84 8.09 12.95
CA ILE A 143 2.96 9.17 13.43
C ILE A 143 1.51 8.76 13.23
N HIS A 144 0.76 8.68 14.32
CA HIS A 144 -0.69 8.52 14.27
C HIS A 144 -1.37 9.84 13.87
N VAL A 145 -2.32 9.79 12.94
CA VAL A 145 -3.16 10.93 12.55
C VAL A 145 -4.63 10.59 12.79
N SER A 146 -5.36 11.51 13.41
CA SER A 146 -6.79 11.42 13.72
C SER A 146 -7.67 11.55 12.49
#